data_AF-A0A183HUM0-F1
#
_entry.id   AF-A0A183HUM0-F1
#
_cell.length_a   1.000
_cell.length_b   1.000
_cell.length_c   1.000
_cell.angle_alpha   90.00
_cell.angle_beta   90.00
_cell.angle_gamma   90.00
#
_symmetry.space_group_name_H-M   'P 1'
#
loop_
_entity.id
_entity.type
_entity.pdbx_description
1 polymer ?
#
loop_
_entity_poly.entity_id
_entity_poly.type
_entity_poly.pdbx_seq_one_letter_code
_entity_poly.pdbx_strand_id
1 'polypeptide(L)'
;MYFAVVTRVRQEVHCVGPEGGVILSSVVSRVQAIFPDGSLTKTIKVSVQAQPVPQEIVTRLHGNRVAVSPIVTVEPRRRKFHKPITLCIPLPQSSNKGMLTQYSGQPGQEPPTLRLLCSITGGSAPAQWEDITGTTQLTFTGEDVTFTTTVSARFWLMDCQTPRDAARMAQEVYNEAIAVPYMAKFLVFARRTFLTETQ
;
A
#
# COMPACT_ATOMS: atom_id res chain seq x y z
N MET A 1 -8.90 -21.85 -28.06
CA MET A 1 -8.20 -21.69 -26.76
C MET A 1 -7.52 -20.34 -26.79
N TYR A 2 -7.79 -19.47 -25.81
CA TYR A 2 -7.19 -18.13 -25.75
C TYR A 2 -6.20 -18.08 -24.58
N PHE A 3 -5.10 -17.35 -24.77
CA PHE A 3 -4.14 -17.03 -23.72
C PHE A 3 -3.97 -15.52 -23.61
N ALA A 4 -3.70 -15.03 -22.40
CA ALA A 4 -3.45 -13.61 -22.13
C ALA A 4 -2.30 -13.48 -21.14
N VAL A 5 -1.43 -12.49 -21.36
CA VAL A 5 -0.40 -12.07 -20.41
C VAL A 5 -0.93 -10.86 -19.65
N VAL A 6 -0.90 -10.92 -18.31
CA VAL A 6 -1.47 -9.88 -17.44
C VAL A 6 -0.38 -9.39 -16.48
N THR A 7 -0.09 -8.10 -16.54
CA THR A 7 0.76 -7.42 -15.56
C THR A 7 -0.05 -7.16 -14.29
N ARG A 8 0.49 -7.54 -13.12
CA ARG A 8 -0.11 -7.29 -11.81
C ARG A 8 0.95 -7.21 -10.72
N VAL A 9 0.59 -6.61 -9.59
CA VAL A 9 1.41 -6.68 -8.37
C VAL A 9 1.58 -8.13 -7.94
N ARG A 10 2.81 -8.49 -7.53
CA ARG A 10 3.15 -9.81 -7.00
C ARG A 10 2.19 -10.21 -5.87
N GLN A 11 1.66 -11.43 -5.95
CA GLN A 11 0.77 -12.02 -4.95
C GLN A 11 1.47 -13.20 -4.31
N GLU A 12 1.63 -13.18 -2.99
CA GLU A 12 2.04 -14.36 -2.23
C GLU A 12 0.80 -15.14 -1.82
N VAL A 13 0.53 -16.23 -2.53
CA VAL A 13 -0.70 -17.03 -2.41
C VAL A 13 -0.42 -18.26 -1.54
N HIS A 14 -1.17 -18.41 -0.46
CA HIS A 14 -1.07 -19.57 0.44
C HIS A 14 -2.46 -20.15 0.70
N CYS A 15 -2.51 -21.48 0.89
CA CYS A 15 -3.69 -22.14 1.43
C CYS A 15 -3.63 -22.05 2.95
N VAL A 16 -4.54 -21.31 3.57
CA VAL A 16 -4.61 -21.13 5.03
C VAL A 16 -5.91 -21.76 5.53
N GLY A 17 -5.81 -22.67 6.49
CA GLY A 17 -6.95 -23.36 7.10
C GLY A 17 -7.31 -22.84 8.50
N PRO A 18 -8.18 -23.59 9.21
CA PRO A 18 -8.56 -23.26 10.59
C PRO A 18 -7.37 -23.15 11.54
N GLU A 19 -6.31 -23.92 11.31
CA GLU A 19 -5.06 -23.89 12.09
C GLU A 19 -4.32 -22.54 12.03
N GLY A 20 -4.71 -21.66 11.11
CA GLY A 20 -4.06 -20.39 10.88
C GLY A 20 -2.80 -20.50 10.03
N GLY A 21 -1.91 -19.51 10.13
CA GLY A 21 -0.68 -19.47 9.35
C GLY A 21 -0.08 -18.09 9.23
N VAL A 22 1.07 -17.99 8.57
CA VAL A 22 1.76 -16.73 8.33
C VAL A 22 2.04 -16.60 6.84
N ILE A 23 1.78 -15.42 6.29
CA ILE A 23 2.11 -15.06 4.91
C ILE A 23 3.10 -13.91 4.96
N LEU A 24 4.30 -14.12 4.42
CA LEU A 24 5.35 -13.12 4.30
C LEU A 24 5.40 -12.59 2.86
N SER A 25 5.67 -11.29 2.68
CA SER A 25 5.89 -10.74 1.35
C SER A 25 7.34 -10.98 0.89
N SER A 26 7.52 -11.45 -0.35
CA SER A 26 8.85 -11.54 -0.96
C SER A 26 9.35 -10.20 -1.53
N VAL A 27 8.45 -9.24 -1.77
CA VAL A 27 8.78 -7.93 -2.35
C VAL A 27 9.22 -6.95 -1.27
N VAL A 28 8.56 -6.98 -0.11
CA VAL A 28 8.91 -6.18 1.07
C VAL A 28 8.95 -7.11 2.27
N SER A 29 10.13 -7.60 2.62
CA SER A 29 10.32 -8.66 3.64
C SER A 29 9.73 -8.36 5.02
N ARG A 30 9.54 -7.06 5.34
CA ARG A 30 8.95 -6.59 6.59
C ARG A 30 7.42 -6.70 6.63
N VAL A 31 6.77 -6.87 5.48
CA VAL A 31 5.32 -7.03 5.39
C VAL A 31 4.95 -8.49 5.68
N GLN A 32 4.10 -8.68 6.68
CA GLN A 32 3.57 -10.00 7.05
C GLN A 32 2.10 -9.93 7.45
N ALA A 33 1.39 -11.03 7.22
CA ALA A 33 0.05 -11.27 7.73
C ALA A 33 0.02 -12.56 8.54
N ILE A 34 -0.48 -12.49 9.77
CA ILE A 34 -0.56 -13.60 10.71
C ILE A 34 -2.04 -13.92 10.94
N PHE A 35 -2.42 -15.15 10.61
CA PHE A 35 -3.73 -15.72 10.80
C PHE A 35 -3.69 -16.58 12.05
N PRO A 36 -4.34 -16.18 13.17
CA PRO A 36 -4.41 -17.03 14.34
C PRO A 36 -5.35 -18.23 14.09
N ASP A 37 -5.20 -19.27 14.91
CA ASP A 37 -6.09 -20.43 14.93
C ASP A 37 -7.55 -19.99 15.09
N GLY A 38 -8.44 -20.54 14.27
CA GLY A 38 -9.87 -20.23 14.21
C GLY A 38 -10.21 -18.90 13.51
N SER A 39 -9.25 -18.23 12.85
CA SER A 39 -9.55 -17.07 11.99
C SER A 39 -10.36 -17.45 10.74
N LEU A 40 -10.21 -18.69 10.28
CA LEU A 40 -10.90 -19.31 9.15
C LEU A 40 -11.58 -20.61 9.61
N THR A 41 -12.64 -21.01 8.90
CA THR A 41 -13.36 -22.28 9.16
C THR A 41 -13.10 -23.35 8.10
N LYS A 42 -12.47 -22.96 6.98
CA LYS A 42 -12.10 -23.83 5.87
C LYS A 42 -10.76 -23.38 5.31
N THR A 43 -10.01 -24.33 4.75
CA THR A 43 -8.82 -24.03 3.97
C THR A 43 -9.19 -23.29 2.70
N ILE A 44 -8.71 -22.06 2.56
CA ILE A 44 -8.93 -21.21 1.39
C ILE A 44 -7.61 -20.64 0.88
N LYS A 45 -7.59 -20.27 -0.40
CA LYS A 45 -6.49 -19.47 -0.95
C LYS A 45 -6.63 -18.03 -0.47
N VAL A 46 -5.65 -17.58 0.32
CA VAL A 46 -5.48 -16.20 0.72
C VAL A 46 -4.22 -15.68 0.04
N SER A 47 -4.22 -14.40 -0.32
CA SER A 47 -2.99 -13.78 -0.81
C SER A 47 -2.71 -12.42 -0.21
N VAL A 48 -1.43 -12.16 0.01
CA VAL A 48 -0.93 -10.85 0.44
C VAL A 48 -0.16 -10.23 -0.72
N GLN A 49 -0.45 -8.97 -1.00
CA GLN A 49 0.31 -8.11 -1.90
C GLN A 49 0.98 -7.01 -1.09
N ALA A 50 2.23 -6.72 -1.40
CA ALA A 50 2.90 -5.49 -0.96
C ALA A 50 3.33 -4.74 -2.22
N GLN A 51 2.76 -3.56 -2.44
CA GLN A 51 3.14 -2.67 -3.55
C GLN A 51 3.96 -1.51 -2.98
N PRO A 52 5.29 -1.50 -3.19
CA PRO A 52 6.10 -0.33 -2.91
C PRO A 52 5.59 0.86 -3.73
N VAL A 53 5.51 2.03 -3.09
CA VAL A 53 5.13 3.28 -3.76
C VAL A 53 6.41 4.07 -4.03
N PRO A 54 6.73 4.36 -5.30
CA PRO A 54 7.91 5.14 -5.64
C PRO A 54 7.90 6.51 -4.96
N GLN A 55 8.99 6.84 -4.28
CA GLN A 55 9.11 8.10 -3.54
C GLN A 55 8.97 9.32 -4.46
N GLU A 56 9.46 9.24 -5.70
CA GLU A 56 9.34 10.30 -6.69
C GLU A 56 7.88 10.74 -6.90
N ILE A 57 6.92 9.81 -6.92
CA ILE A 57 5.50 10.12 -7.07
C ILE A 57 5.02 10.93 -5.86
N VAL A 58 5.40 10.52 -4.65
CA VAL A 58 5.01 11.19 -3.39
C VAL A 58 5.60 12.59 -3.33
N THR A 59 6.90 12.73 -3.61
CA THR A 59 7.60 14.02 -3.61
C THR A 59 7.05 14.97 -4.68
N ARG A 60 6.75 14.48 -5.88
CA ARG A 60 6.16 15.28 -6.95
C ARG A 60 4.78 15.83 -6.58
N LEU A 61 3.94 15.03 -5.92
CA LEU A 61 2.58 15.44 -5.56
C LEU A 61 2.51 16.29 -4.29
N HIS A 62 3.24 15.89 -3.24
CA HIS A 62 3.07 16.43 -1.89
C HIS A 62 4.33 17.04 -1.27
N GLY A 63 5.45 17.00 -2.00
CA GLY A 63 6.77 17.40 -1.50
C GLY A 63 7.25 16.47 -0.38
N ASN A 64 8.01 17.02 0.57
CA ASN A 64 8.55 16.25 1.69
C ASN A 64 7.57 16.14 2.88
N ARG A 65 6.35 16.67 2.76
CA ARG A 65 5.36 16.74 3.85
C ARG A 65 4.61 15.43 4.08
N VAL A 66 4.77 14.48 3.16
CA VAL A 66 4.10 13.18 3.16
C VAL A 66 5.15 12.10 2.95
N ALA A 67 5.09 11.04 3.74
CA ALA A 67 5.70 9.76 3.41
C ALA A 67 4.65 8.67 3.49
N VAL A 68 4.88 7.58 2.76
CA VAL A 68 3.95 6.45 2.70
C VAL A 68 4.69 5.14 2.85
N SER A 69 4.03 4.14 3.44
CA SER A 69 4.51 2.76 3.43
C SER A 69 4.20 2.10 2.07
N PRO A 70 4.54 0.81 1.86
CA PRO A 70 3.92 0.03 0.81
C PRO A 70 2.40 -0.09 1.03
N ILE A 71 1.64 -0.18 -0.06
CA ILE A 71 0.22 -0.54 0.00
C ILE A 71 0.15 -2.06 0.20
N VAL A 72 -0.48 -2.48 1.30
CA VAL A 72 -0.64 -3.90 1.63
C VAL A 72 -2.08 -4.33 1.35
N THR A 73 -2.28 -5.34 0.52
CA THR A 73 -3.61 -5.86 0.20
C THR A 73 -3.75 -7.31 0.62
N VAL A 74 -4.82 -7.61 1.36
CA VAL A 74 -5.24 -8.98 1.69
C VAL A 74 -6.41 -9.35 0.77
N GLU A 75 -6.19 -10.35 -0.08
CA GLU A 75 -7.20 -10.88 -1.00
C GLU A 75 -7.67 -12.28 -0.58
N PRO A 76 -8.93 -12.67 -0.87
CA PRO A 76 -9.94 -11.86 -1.56
C PRO A 76 -10.50 -10.75 -0.66
N ARG A 77 -10.54 -9.51 -1.17
CA ARG A 77 -11.09 -8.33 -0.46
C ARG A 77 -12.58 -8.50 -0.13
N ARG A 78 -13.08 -7.70 0.83
CA ARG A 78 -14.48 -7.74 1.33
C ARG A 78 -14.88 -9.09 1.93
N ARG A 79 -13.99 -9.69 2.71
CA ARG A 79 -14.26 -10.87 3.54
C ARG A 79 -14.01 -10.53 5.00
N LYS A 80 -14.81 -11.16 5.86
CA LYS A 80 -14.68 -11.06 7.31
C LYS A 80 -14.02 -12.33 7.83
N PHE A 81 -13.06 -12.18 8.72
CA PHE A 81 -12.45 -13.26 9.48
C PHE A 81 -13.21 -13.50 10.78
N HIS A 82 -13.20 -14.74 11.26
CA HIS A 82 -13.87 -15.11 12.52
C HIS A 82 -13.12 -14.58 13.74
N LYS A 83 -11.79 -14.44 13.61
CA LYS A 83 -10.92 -13.77 14.58
C LYS A 83 -10.09 -12.71 13.86
N PRO A 84 -9.70 -11.62 14.55
CA PRO A 84 -8.81 -10.62 13.96
C PRO A 84 -7.49 -11.26 13.50
N ILE A 85 -7.03 -10.90 12.32
CA ILE A 85 -5.69 -11.23 11.83
C ILE A 85 -4.74 -10.09 12.17
N THR A 86 -3.45 -10.39 12.29
CA THR A 86 -2.42 -9.38 12.57
C THR A 86 -1.68 -9.02 11.29
N LEU A 87 -1.58 -7.73 10.98
CA LEU A 87 -0.75 -7.20 9.90
C LEU A 87 0.44 -6.46 10.49
N CYS A 88 1.62 -6.63 9.89
CA CYS A 88 2.79 -5.82 10.17
C CYS A 88 3.27 -5.17 8.86
N ILE A 89 3.50 -3.87 8.94
CA ILE A 89 3.83 -2.99 7.82
C ILE A 89 4.97 -2.07 8.26
N PRO A 90 6.02 -1.86 7.44
CA PRO A 90 7.07 -0.92 7.77
C PRO A 90 6.55 0.51 7.84
N LEU A 91 7.10 1.30 8.77
CA LEU A 91 6.80 2.72 8.87
C LEU A 91 7.11 3.46 7.55
N PRO A 92 6.31 4.49 7.21
CA PRO A 92 6.64 5.40 6.11
C PRO A 92 8.03 6.00 6.29
N GLN A 93 8.87 5.93 5.24
CA GLN A 93 10.19 6.55 5.25
C GLN A 93 10.20 7.79 4.36
N SER A 94 10.68 8.91 4.90
CA SER A 94 11.02 10.09 4.10
C SER A 94 12.51 10.12 3.78
N SER A 95 12.87 10.78 2.68
CA SER A 95 14.27 11.09 2.32
C SER A 95 14.91 12.03 3.34
N ASN A 96 14.12 12.89 3.98
CA ASN A 96 14.56 13.85 4.98
C ASN A 96 14.17 13.40 6.39
N LYS A 97 15.05 12.61 7.02
CA LYS A 97 14.93 12.06 8.39
C LYS A 97 14.69 13.10 9.52
N GLY A 98 14.68 14.41 9.22
CA GLY A 98 14.45 15.48 10.18
C GLY A 98 13.11 16.23 10.05
N MET A 99 12.28 15.92 9.05
CA MET A 99 11.05 16.69 8.77
C MET A 99 9.75 15.92 9.04
N LEU A 100 9.83 14.59 9.17
CA LEU A 100 8.73 13.73 9.59
C LEU A 100 8.90 13.32 11.06
N THR A 101 7.79 12.91 11.67
CA THR A 101 7.74 12.58 13.10
C THR A 101 8.73 11.47 13.41
N GLN A 102 9.61 11.71 14.39
CA GLN A 102 10.42 10.66 14.94
C GLN A 102 9.51 9.74 15.76
N TYR A 103 9.38 8.50 15.33
CA TYR A 103 8.56 7.47 15.98
C TYR A 103 9.12 7.02 17.34
N SER A 104 10.16 7.69 17.86
CA SER A 104 10.84 7.41 19.12
C SER A 104 10.13 7.98 20.36
N GLY A 105 8.80 8.15 20.30
CA GLY A 105 7.97 8.61 21.42
C GLY A 105 7.49 7.47 22.32
N GLN A 106 7.26 7.79 23.59
CA GLN A 106 6.83 6.92 24.70
C GLN A 106 5.87 5.77 24.31
N PRO A 107 5.97 4.58 24.95
CA PRO A 107 5.04 3.48 24.72
C PRO A 107 3.59 3.94 24.96
N GLY A 108 2.75 3.85 23.92
CA GLY A 108 1.33 4.18 24.01
C GLY A 108 0.89 5.53 23.43
N GLN A 109 1.80 6.34 22.87
CA GLN A 109 1.41 7.52 22.08
C GLN A 109 1.55 7.26 20.57
N GLU A 110 0.42 7.24 19.87
CA GLU A 110 0.42 7.25 18.41
C GLU A 110 0.99 8.59 17.91
N PRO A 111 1.92 8.57 16.93
CA PRO A 111 2.47 9.78 16.34
C PRO A 111 1.33 10.64 15.77
N PRO A 112 1.26 11.95 16.09
CA PRO A 112 0.11 12.78 15.72
C PRO A 112 -0.10 12.90 14.19
N THR A 113 0.93 12.61 13.40
CA THR A 113 0.95 12.74 11.94
C THR A 113 0.76 11.41 11.20
N LEU A 114 0.92 10.27 11.88
CA LEU A 114 0.78 8.95 11.28
C LEU A 114 -0.69 8.57 11.18
N ARG A 115 -1.11 8.11 10.00
CA ARG A 115 -2.47 7.67 9.70
C ARG A 115 -2.46 6.27 9.11
N LEU A 116 -3.34 5.42 9.64
CA LEU A 116 -3.68 4.13 9.04
C LEU A 116 -4.90 4.32 8.14
N LEU A 117 -4.69 4.11 6.84
CA LEU A 117 -5.72 4.19 5.83
C LEU A 117 -6.16 2.81 5.39
N CYS A 118 -7.46 2.66 5.14
CA CYS A 118 -8.08 1.42 4.70
C CYS A 118 -8.93 1.63 3.45
N SER A 119 -8.91 0.67 2.54
CA SER A 119 -9.90 0.57 1.47
C SER A 119 -10.52 -0.81 1.40
N ILE A 120 -11.78 -0.92 1.80
CA ILE A 120 -12.58 -2.16 1.71
C ILE A 120 -13.15 -2.40 0.32
N THR A 121 -12.90 -1.50 -0.63
CA THR A 121 -13.40 -1.63 -2.01
C THR A 121 -12.95 -2.95 -2.64
N GLY A 122 -13.81 -3.58 -3.43
CA GLY A 122 -13.63 -4.95 -3.94
C GLY A 122 -13.97 -5.01 -5.42
N GLY A 123 -13.50 -6.07 -6.10
CA GLY A 123 -13.69 -6.21 -7.54
C GLY A 123 -12.95 -5.13 -8.34
N SER A 124 -13.59 -4.64 -9.40
CA SER A 124 -13.09 -3.61 -10.32
C SER A 124 -13.41 -2.17 -9.89
N ALA A 125 -14.14 -1.98 -8.77
CA ALA A 125 -14.42 -0.64 -8.27
C ALA A 125 -13.12 0.07 -7.84
N PRO A 126 -13.01 1.39 -8.08
CA PRO A 126 -11.84 2.16 -7.67
C PRO A 126 -11.67 2.12 -6.15
N ALA A 127 -10.42 2.23 -5.68
CA ALA A 127 -10.16 2.34 -4.26
C ALA A 127 -10.72 3.65 -3.71
N GLN A 128 -11.29 3.56 -2.51
CA GLN A 128 -11.69 4.69 -1.67
C GLN A 128 -10.97 4.53 -0.34
N TRP A 129 -10.18 5.52 0.03
CA TRP A 129 -9.38 5.49 1.25
C TRP A 129 -10.13 6.16 2.40
N GLU A 130 -10.20 5.45 3.52
CA GLU A 130 -10.77 5.93 4.77
C GLU A 130 -9.72 5.88 5.86
N ASP A 131 -9.75 6.87 6.74
CA ASP A 131 -8.86 6.96 7.89
C ASP A 131 -9.43 6.20 9.08
N ILE A 132 -8.77 5.12 9.46
CA ILE A 132 -9.20 4.23 10.55
C ILE A 132 -8.25 4.28 11.76
N THR A 133 -7.39 5.31 11.82
CA THR A 133 -6.39 5.47 12.90
C THR A 133 -7.07 5.48 14.26
N GLY A 134 -8.15 6.24 14.44
CA GLY A 134 -8.85 6.36 15.71
C GLY A 134 -9.63 5.13 16.17
N THR A 135 -9.78 4.10 15.32
CA THR A 135 -10.53 2.87 15.64
C THR A 135 -9.65 1.63 15.67
N THR A 136 -8.35 1.78 15.40
CA THR A 136 -7.41 0.68 15.27
C THR A 136 -6.18 0.93 16.12
N GLN A 137 -5.96 0.10 17.14
CA GLN A 137 -4.79 0.22 17.98
C GLN A 137 -3.52 -0.15 17.20
N LEU A 138 -2.56 0.79 17.14
CA LEU A 138 -1.26 0.56 16.52
C LEU A 138 -0.20 0.19 17.57
N THR A 139 0.56 -0.87 17.29
CA THR A 139 1.73 -1.28 18.09
C THR A 139 3.00 -1.05 17.29
N PHE A 140 3.94 -0.29 17.87
CA PHE A 140 5.21 0.04 17.24
C PHE A 140 6.31 -0.90 17.72
N THR A 141 7.09 -1.47 16.80
CA THR A 141 8.22 -2.34 17.14
C THR A 141 9.38 -2.02 16.21
N GLY A 142 10.38 -1.29 16.74
CA GLY A 142 11.44 -0.74 15.92
C GLY A 142 10.86 0.18 14.84
N GLU A 143 11.10 -0.18 13.58
CA GLU A 143 10.66 0.59 12.41
C GLU A 143 9.34 0.04 11.80
N ASP A 144 8.63 -0.86 12.48
CA ASP A 144 7.42 -1.55 12.01
C ASP A 144 6.20 -1.15 12.83
N VAL A 145 5.03 -1.15 12.19
CA VAL A 145 3.73 -1.01 12.82
C VAL A 145 2.96 -2.31 12.67
N THR A 146 2.45 -2.80 13.79
CA THR A 146 1.59 -3.97 13.87
C THR A 146 0.19 -3.57 14.33
N PHE A 147 -0.84 -4.11 13.69
CA PHE A 147 -2.24 -3.89 14.08
C PHE A 147 -3.09 -5.09 13.69
N THR A 148 -4.31 -5.16 14.22
CA THR A 148 -5.26 -6.24 13.91
C THR A 148 -6.42 -5.75 13.04
N THR A 149 -6.90 -6.60 12.15
CA THR A 149 -8.12 -6.36 11.35
C THR A 149 -9.00 -7.60 11.29
N THR A 150 -10.32 -7.40 11.30
CA THR A 150 -11.31 -8.49 11.08
C THR A 150 -11.76 -8.59 9.63
N VAL A 151 -11.28 -7.70 8.75
CA VAL A 151 -11.67 -7.66 7.34
C VAL A 151 -10.45 -7.67 6.42
N SER A 152 -10.56 -8.38 5.31
CA SER A 152 -9.60 -8.34 4.21
C SER A 152 -9.82 -7.09 3.36
N ALA A 153 -8.81 -6.24 3.25
CA ALA A 153 -8.88 -4.95 2.58
C ALA A 153 -7.50 -4.53 2.05
N ARG A 154 -7.40 -3.31 1.53
CA ARG A 154 -6.12 -2.60 1.38
C ARG A 154 -5.84 -1.80 2.63
N PHE A 155 -4.58 -1.80 3.06
CA PHE A 155 -4.07 -1.05 4.20
C PHE A 155 -2.85 -0.26 3.78
N TRP A 156 -2.72 0.95 4.30
CA TRP A 156 -1.64 1.84 3.93
C TRP A 156 -1.33 2.80 5.07
N LEU A 157 -0.06 2.91 5.45
CA LEU A 157 0.38 3.91 6.40
C LEU A 157 0.81 5.17 5.65
N MET A 158 0.34 6.30 6.12
CA MET A 158 0.73 7.62 5.64
C MET A 158 1.15 8.49 6.82
N ASP A 159 2.35 9.02 6.77
CA ASP A 159 2.78 10.08 7.69
C ASP A 159 2.67 11.42 6.97
N CYS A 160 1.82 12.30 7.48
CA CYS A 160 1.54 13.58 6.85
C CYS A 160 1.32 14.70 7.86
N GLN A 161 1.83 15.89 7.54
CA GLN A 161 1.68 17.08 8.38
C GLN A 161 0.24 17.62 8.45
N THR A 162 -0.66 17.13 7.60
CA THR A 162 -2.07 17.54 7.54
C THR A 162 -3.00 16.32 7.63
N PRO A 163 -3.13 15.69 8.82
CA PRO A 163 -3.89 14.44 9.01
C PRO A 163 -5.33 14.46 8.50
N ARG A 164 -6.00 15.62 8.53
CA ARG A 164 -7.37 15.78 8.06
C ARG A 164 -7.54 15.52 6.55
N ASP A 165 -6.46 15.69 5.79
CA ASP A 165 -6.43 15.51 4.34
C ASP A 165 -5.86 14.15 3.91
N ALA A 166 -5.50 13.27 4.86
CA ALA A 166 -4.75 12.05 4.59
C ALA A 166 -5.43 11.15 3.54
N ALA A 167 -6.74 10.94 3.64
CA ALA A 167 -7.51 10.16 2.68
C ALA A 167 -7.45 10.76 1.25
N ARG A 168 -7.56 12.09 1.11
CA ARG A 168 -7.45 12.79 -0.17
C ARG A 168 -6.04 12.67 -0.75
N MET A 169 -5.02 12.96 0.05
CA MET A 169 -3.61 12.87 -0.38
C MET A 169 -3.26 11.44 -0.80
N ALA A 170 -3.75 10.43 -0.06
CA ALA A 170 -3.59 9.03 -0.41
C ALA A 170 -4.28 8.70 -1.73
N GLN A 171 -5.48 9.21 -1.98
CA GLN A 171 -6.16 8.98 -3.24
C GLN A 171 -5.35 9.52 -4.44
N GLU A 172 -4.77 10.72 -4.31
CA GLU A 172 -3.94 11.34 -5.35
C GLU A 172 -2.68 10.51 -5.63
N VAL A 173 -1.96 10.09 -4.58
CA VAL A 173 -0.76 9.24 -4.73
C VAL A 173 -1.13 7.87 -5.28
N TYR A 174 -2.23 7.28 -4.81
CA TYR A 174 -2.70 5.96 -5.25
C TYR A 174 -3.02 5.95 -6.76
N ASN A 175 -3.73 6.97 -7.25
CA ASN A 175 -4.12 7.07 -8.65
C ASN A 175 -2.90 7.05 -9.60
N GLU A 176 -1.81 7.70 -9.23
CA GLU A 176 -0.55 7.65 -9.97
C GLU A 176 0.19 6.30 -9.77
N ALA A 177 0.25 5.81 -8.54
CA ALA A 177 1.01 4.60 -8.18
C ALA A 177 0.43 3.30 -8.78
N ILE A 178 -0.87 3.26 -9.10
CA ILE A 178 -1.51 2.07 -9.69
C ILE A 178 -1.45 2.03 -11.22
N ALA A 179 -0.98 3.10 -11.87
CA ALA A 179 -0.83 3.11 -13.31
C ALA A 179 0.10 1.96 -13.74
N VAL A 180 -0.37 1.11 -14.64
CA VAL A 180 0.42 -0.02 -15.12
C VAL A 180 1.56 0.54 -15.98
N PRO A 181 2.84 0.33 -15.61
CA PRO A 181 3.94 0.85 -16.40
C PRO A 181 4.05 0.07 -17.71
N TYR A 182 4.10 0.80 -18.82
CA TYR A 182 4.36 0.23 -20.16
C TYR A 182 5.69 0.75 -20.70
N MET A 183 6.44 -0.16 -21.33
CA MET A 183 7.61 0.22 -22.11
C MET A 183 7.15 0.60 -23.51
N ALA A 184 7.40 1.84 -23.93
CA ALA A 184 7.03 2.36 -25.24
C ALA A 184 8.24 2.96 -25.96
N LYS A 185 8.17 3.07 -27.29
CA LYS A 185 9.16 3.75 -28.13
C LYS A 185 8.50 4.94 -28.81
N PHE A 186 9.13 6.11 -28.71
CA PHE A 186 8.69 7.31 -29.42
C PHE A 186 9.44 7.39 -30.76
N LEU A 187 8.72 7.47 -31.87
CA LEU A 187 9.30 7.66 -33.21
C LEU A 187 8.87 9.03 -33.73
N VAL A 188 9.85 9.87 -34.09
CA VAL A 188 9.61 11.21 -34.64
C VAL A 188 9.91 11.19 -36.13
N PHE A 189 8.93 11.58 -36.94
CA PHE A 189 9.07 11.72 -38.38
C PHE A 189 9.03 13.21 -38.73
N ALA A 190 9.97 13.66 -39.56
CA ALA A 190 10.02 15.04 -40.04
C ALA A 190 10.03 15.07 -41.56
N ARG A 191 9.22 15.96 -42.15
CA ARG A 191 9.24 16.27 -43.58
C ARG A 191 9.65 17.74 -43.74
N ARG A 192 10.73 17.99 -44.48
CA ARG A 192 11.19 19.34 -44.77
C ARG A 192 10.20 20.03 -45.72
N THR A 193 9.65 21.18 -45.33
CA THR A 193 8.65 21.91 -46.12
C THR A 193 9.25 22.93 -47.08
N PHE A 194 10.47 23.44 -46.83
CA PHE A 194 11.16 24.40 -47.70
C PHE A 194 12.67 24.15 -47.76
N LEU A 195 13.30 24.44 -48.90
CA LEU A 195 14.75 24.53 -49.04
C LEU A 195 15.21 25.79 -48.31
N THR A 196 16.18 25.66 -47.42
CA THR A 196 16.81 26.82 -46.78
C THR A 196 17.67 27.48 -47.85
N GLU A 197 17.34 28.69 -48.30
CA GLU A 197 18.24 29.51 -49.09
C GLU A 197 19.46 29.84 -48.23
N THR A 198 20.59 29.24 -48.58
CA THR A 198 21.90 29.81 -48.26
C THR A 198 22.26 30.78 -49.37
N GLN A 199 22.20 32.08 -49.08
CA GLN A 199 23.16 33.08 -49.54
C GLN A 199 23.28 34.17 -48.49
#